data_AF-A0A4S4KK30-F1
#
_entry.id   AF-A0A4S4KK30-F1
#
_cell.length_a   1.000
_cell.length_b   1.000
_cell.length_c   1.000
_cell.angle_alpha   90.00
_cell.angle_beta   90.00
_cell.angle_gamma   90.00
#
_symmetry.space_group_name_H-M   'P 1'
#
loop_
_entity.id
_entity.type
_entity.pdbx_description
1 polymer ?
#
loop_
_entity_poly.entity_id
_entity_poly.type
_entity_poly.pdbx_seq_one_letter_code
_entity_poly.pdbx_strand_id
1 'polypeptide(L)'
;MFSNPSNPLQARNGGLIGLAGTAIALGVDVASYMEKFINPLLVCFTDPENRVRYFSAECLYNIAKVSKGEILVYFNEIFDALSKLAADSELSVKNGAELLDRLLKDIVAETASVYVPQFPETEKADREQMKNPQKAFSLAHFIPLLKDRIYVLSPFTRSYLVSWITVLDSVPELELISYLPEFLDGLLKYLSDPTEDVRIATENLLAEFLREIREITMVQRYHEDQLKAKREAESELQTRRGDGDKEKLPDITMTTSERATFIPEHDDLSDDESTTPVDEKEKEVEPDDRERGTWFPGIGVRIDYASIVEILIQQLDDQPERMYFDHIIQLYGY
;
A
#
# COMPACT_ATOMS: atom_id res chain seq x y z
N MET A 1 -5.75 61.10 12.41
CA MET A 1 -5.92 59.67 12.73
C MET A 1 -6.37 58.95 11.47
N PHE A 2 -5.49 58.82 10.49
CA PHE A 2 -5.82 58.20 9.22
C PHE A 2 -5.79 56.68 9.37
N SER A 3 -6.93 56.08 9.02
CA SER A 3 -7.20 54.68 8.69
C SER A 3 -6.05 54.03 7.91
N ASN A 4 -5.45 53.00 8.49
CA ASN A 4 -4.54 52.12 7.78
C ASN A 4 -5.37 51.06 7.02
N PRO A 5 -5.49 51.10 5.67
CA PRO A 5 -6.47 50.30 4.93
C PRO A 5 -6.05 48.84 4.69
N SER A 6 -4.85 48.46 5.11
CA SER A 6 -4.30 47.12 4.89
C SER A 6 -3.77 46.57 6.20
N ASN A 7 -4.66 46.15 7.09
CA ASN A 7 -4.27 45.29 8.19
C ASN A 7 -4.05 43.88 7.60
N PRO A 8 -2.80 43.37 7.51
CA PRO A 8 -2.52 42.08 6.88
C PRO A 8 -3.30 40.94 7.53
N LEU A 9 -3.59 41.05 8.83
CA LEU A 9 -4.43 40.10 9.55
C LEU A 9 -5.89 40.11 9.07
N GLN A 10 -6.46 41.29 8.80
CA GLN A 10 -7.84 41.39 8.30
C GLN A 10 -7.93 40.88 6.86
N ALA A 11 -6.93 41.16 6.03
CA ALA A 11 -6.84 40.62 4.67
C ALA A 11 -6.75 39.09 4.67
N ARG A 12 -5.90 38.52 5.55
CA ARG A 12 -5.76 37.06 5.70
C ARG A 12 -7.03 36.40 6.23
N ASN A 13 -7.68 36.99 7.23
CA ASN A 13 -8.97 36.50 7.74
C ASN A 13 -10.07 36.57 6.67
N GLY A 14 -10.16 37.69 5.93
CA GLY A 14 -11.10 37.83 4.82
C GLY A 14 -10.82 36.82 3.70
N GLY A 15 -9.54 36.58 3.38
CA GLY A 15 -9.11 35.57 2.42
C GLY A 15 -9.50 34.15 2.83
N LEU A 16 -9.26 33.76 4.10
CA LEU A 16 -9.67 32.46 4.63
C LEU A 16 -11.19 32.27 4.57
N ILE A 17 -11.97 33.29 4.95
CA ILE A 17 -13.43 33.25 4.86
C ILE A 17 -13.88 33.11 3.40
N GLY A 18 -13.26 33.85 2.48
CA GLY A 18 -13.53 33.75 1.04
C GLY A 18 -13.21 32.36 0.49
N LEU A 19 -12.07 31.76 0.87
CA LEU A 19 -11.70 30.41 0.50
C LEU A 19 -12.70 29.38 1.05
N ALA A 20 -13.04 29.45 2.33
CA ALA A 20 -14.01 28.55 2.94
C ALA A 20 -15.39 28.64 2.27
N GLY A 21 -15.88 29.87 2.03
CA GLY A 21 -17.14 30.09 1.34
C GLY A 21 -17.13 29.56 -0.10
N THR A 22 -16.01 29.72 -0.81
CA THR A 22 -15.84 29.21 -2.17
C THR A 22 -15.81 27.68 -2.18
N ALA A 23 -15.06 27.05 -1.28
CA ALA A 23 -14.98 25.60 -1.16
C ALA A 23 -16.35 24.98 -0.87
N ILE A 24 -17.12 25.57 0.04
CA ILE A 24 -18.48 25.13 0.36
C ILE A 24 -19.41 25.30 -0.86
N ALA A 25 -19.31 26.43 -1.57
CA ALA A 25 -20.14 26.69 -2.74
C ALA A 25 -19.82 25.75 -3.91
N LEU A 26 -18.56 25.37 -4.09
CA LEU A 26 -18.13 24.39 -5.10
C LEU A 26 -18.55 22.96 -4.73
N GLY A 27 -18.63 22.62 -3.44
CA GLY A 27 -18.99 21.27 -3.01
C GLY A 27 -18.01 20.23 -3.57
N VAL A 28 -18.53 19.22 -4.27
CA VAL A 28 -17.70 18.16 -4.88
C VAL A 28 -16.78 18.69 -6.00
N ASP A 29 -17.17 19.79 -6.65
CA ASP A 29 -16.38 20.41 -7.74
C ASP A 29 -15.11 21.11 -7.21
N VAL A 30 -14.93 21.21 -5.89
CA VAL A 30 -13.69 21.74 -5.29
C VAL A 30 -12.48 20.91 -5.68
N ALA A 31 -12.68 19.62 -5.97
CA ALA A 31 -11.68 18.65 -6.40
C ALA A 31 -10.75 19.21 -7.50
N SER A 32 -11.32 19.82 -8.55
CA SER A 32 -10.57 20.37 -9.69
C SER A 32 -9.72 21.61 -9.35
N TYR A 33 -9.91 22.19 -8.17
CA TYR A 33 -9.24 23.42 -7.73
C TYR A 33 -8.38 23.23 -6.49
N MET A 34 -8.30 22.01 -5.93
CA MET A 34 -7.71 21.79 -4.61
C MET A 34 -6.27 22.29 -4.49
N GLU A 35 -5.45 22.19 -5.53
CA GLU A 35 -4.08 22.72 -5.50
C GLU A 35 -4.02 24.22 -5.12
N LYS A 36 -5.03 25.00 -5.53
CA LYS A 36 -5.17 26.43 -5.20
C LYS A 36 -5.63 26.69 -3.77
N PHE A 37 -6.24 25.70 -3.12
CA PHE A 37 -6.70 25.78 -1.72
C PHE A 37 -5.68 25.21 -0.74
N ILE A 38 -5.13 24.02 -1.02
CA ILE A 38 -4.29 23.28 -0.07
C ILE A 38 -3.06 24.10 0.33
N ASN A 39 -2.25 24.56 -0.63
CA ASN A 39 -1.01 25.27 -0.31
C ASN A 39 -1.21 26.52 0.57
N PRO A 40 -2.14 27.45 0.23
CA PRO A 40 -2.42 28.60 1.12
C PRO A 40 -2.90 28.21 2.52
N LEU A 41 -3.71 27.15 2.64
CA LEU A 41 -4.20 26.68 3.93
C LEU A 41 -3.07 26.09 4.79
N LEU A 42 -2.21 25.26 4.19
CA LEU A 42 -1.07 24.68 4.90
C LEU A 42 -0.07 25.75 5.36
N VAL A 43 0.14 26.82 4.57
CA VAL A 43 0.93 27.98 5.02
C VAL A 43 0.31 28.65 6.25
N CYS A 44 -1.02 28.72 6.31
CA CYS A 44 -1.73 29.29 7.46
C CYS A 44 -1.67 28.40 8.72
N PHE A 45 -1.24 27.13 8.64
CA PHE A 45 -1.05 26.27 9.83
C PHE A 45 0.11 26.73 10.71
N THR A 46 1.05 27.50 10.17
CA THR A 46 2.18 28.06 10.93
C THR A 46 2.02 29.56 11.18
N ASP A 47 0.82 30.10 10.98
CA ASP A 47 0.58 31.53 11.18
C ASP A 47 0.79 31.94 12.63
N PRO A 48 1.38 33.11 12.93
CA PRO A 48 1.55 33.57 14.32
C PRO A 48 0.22 33.72 15.06
N GLU A 49 -0.88 34.03 14.36
CA GLU A 49 -2.19 34.22 14.97
C GLU A 49 -2.94 32.89 15.12
N ASN A 50 -3.31 32.55 16.35
CA ASN A 50 -4.01 31.30 16.67
C ASN A 50 -5.33 31.15 15.91
N ARG A 51 -6.06 32.25 15.74
CA ARG A 51 -7.35 32.28 15.05
C ARG A 51 -7.21 31.92 13.57
N VAL A 52 -6.10 32.31 12.95
CA VAL A 52 -5.81 32.00 11.54
C VAL A 52 -5.48 30.53 11.40
N ARG A 53 -4.65 29.98 12.29
CA ARG A 53 -4.34 28.54 12.31
C ARG A 53 -5.61 27.70 12.48
N TYR A 54 -6.45 28.05 13.46
CA TYR A 54 -7.73 27.40 13.72
C TYR A 54 -8.66 27.42 12.50
N PHE A 55 -8.90 28.60 11.92
CA PHE A 55 -9.78 28.71 10.75
C PHE A 55 -9.24 28.02 9.51
N SER A 56 -7.91 27.97 9.36
CA SER A 56 -7.30 27.19 8.27
C SER A 56 -7.58 25.69 8.44
N ALA A 57 -7.42 25.16 9.65
CA ALA A 57 -7.71 23.76 9.96
C ALA A 57 -9.20 23.43 9.74
N GLU A 58 -10.10 24.31 10.19
CA GLU A 58 -11.54 24.18 9.97
C GLU A 58 -11.91 24.24 8.47
N CYS A 59 -11.27 25.13 7.71
CA CYS A 59 -11.46 25.21 6.27
C CYS A 59 -11.02 23.92 5.57
N LEU A 60 -9.85 23.39 5.93
CA LEU A 60 -9.35 22.13 5.36
C LEU A 60 -10.22 20.94 5.75
N TYR A 61 -10.74 20.89 6.99
CA TYR A 61 -11.73 19.90 7.42
C TYR A 61 -12.98 19.92 6.51
N ASN A 62 -13.51 21.12 6.23
CA ASN A 62 -14.69 21.25 5.37
C ASN A 62 -14.41 20.82 3.92
N ILE A 63 -13.21 21.11 3.39
CA ILE A 63 -12.79 20.64 2.07
C ILE A 63 -12.69 19.11 2.05
N ALA A 64 -11.98 18.51 3.01
CA ALA A 64 -11.83 17.06 3.11
C ALA A 64 -13.19 16.36 3.23
N LYS A 65 -14.15 16.96 3.95
CA LYS A 65 -15.50 16.42 4.12
C LYS A 65 -16.27 16.35 2.81
N VAL A 66 -16.09 17.31 1.90
CA VAL A 66 -16.78 17.33 0.60
C VAL A 66 -16.02 16.57 -0.49
N SER A 67 -14.69 16.61 -0.49
CA SER A 67 -13.85 15.98 -1.52
C SER A 67 -13.55 14.50 -1.25
N LYS A 68 -13.66 14.05 0.00
CA LYS A 68 -13.45 12.65 0.42
C LYS A 68 -12.12 12.10 -0.11
N GLY A 69 -12.13 10.97 -0.82
CA GLY A 69 -10.92 10.31 -1.32
C GLY A 69 -10.02 11.20 -2.20
N GLU A 70 -10.56 12.24 -2.84
CA GLU A 70 -9.74 13.15 -3.64
C GLU A 70 -8.73 13.93 -2.76
N ILE A 71 -9.03 14.17 -1.48
CA ILE A 71 -8.09 14.85 -0.57
C ILE A 71 -6.78 14.07 -0.40
N LEU A 72 -6.80 12.75 -0.64
CA LEU A 72 -5.67 11.86 -0.41
C LEU A 72 -4.53 12.11 -1.40
N VAL A 73 -4.79 12.76 -2.54
CA VAL A 73 -3.73 13.24 -3.47
C VAL A 73 -2.73 14.14 -2.74
N TYR A 74 -3.19 14.88 -1.72
CA TYR A 74 -2.39 15.82 -0.93
C TYR A 74 -2.00 15.26 0.44
N PHE A 75 -2.17 13.95 0.66
CA PHE A 75 -2.04 13.33 1.98
C PHE A 75 -0.69 13.62 2.64
N ASN A 76 0.42 13.44 1.95
CA ASN A 76 1.76 13.63 2.52
C ASN A 76 1.98 15.05 3.06
N GLU A 77 1.55 16.06 2.29
CA GLU A 77 1.69 17.48 2.64
C GLU A 77 0.81 17.82 3.84
N ILE A 78 -0.44 17.33 3.83
CA ILE A 78 -1.40 17.53 4.91
C ILE A 78 -0.94 16.83 6.19
N PHE A 79 -0.49 15.58 6.09
CA PHE A 79 0.04 14.78 7.21
C PHE A 79 1.22 15.49 7.90
N ASP A 80 2.21 15.95 7.12
CA ASP A 80 3.39 16.63 7.70
C ASP A 80 3.00 17.92 8.41
N ALA A 81 2.10 18.72 7.81
CA ALA A 81 1.62 19.96 8.40
C ALA A 81 0.77 19.70 9.65
N LEU A 82 -0.11 18.70 9.61
CA LEU A 82 -1.02 18.35 10.70
C LEU A 82 -0.28 17.77 11.91
N SER A 83 0.82 17.04 11.69
CA SER A 83 1.67 16.53 12.77
C SER A 83 2.23 17.63 13.68
N LYS A 84 2.47 18.83 13.13
CA LYS A 84 2.92 20.02 13.85
C LYS A 84 1.73 20.71 14.53
N LEU A 85 0.62 20.84 13.80
CA LEU A 85 -0.60 21.49 14.28
C LEU A 85 -1.26 20.73 15.45
N ALA A 86 -1.15 19.40 15.49
CA ALA A 86 -1.62 18.58 16.61
C ALA A 86 -0.89 18.91 17.94
N ALA A 87 0.32 19.47 17.85
CA ALA A 87 1.12 19.89 18.99
C ALA A 87 1.07 21.42 19.25
N ASP A 88 0.10 22.14 18.67
CA ASP A 88 -0.01 23.60 18.78
C ASP A 88 -0.05 24.09 20.25
N SER A 89 0.41 25.31 20.53
CA SER A 89 0.31 25.86 21.90
C SER A 89 -1.14 26.15 22.33
N GLU A 90 -2.05 26.35 21.36
CA GLU A 90 -3.40 26.82 21.59
C GLU A 90 -4.42 25.68 21.52
N LEU A 91 -5.20 25.50 22.59
CA LEU A 91 -6.15 24.39 22.70
C LEU A 91 -7.22 24.40 21.61
N SER A 92 -7.71 25.57 21.20
CA SER A 92 -8.70 25.69 20.12
C SER A 92 -8.14 25.16 18.79
N VAL A 93 -6.88 25.46 18.50
CA VAL A 93 -6.18 24.98 17.30
C VAL A 93 -6.00 23.47 17.37
N LYS A 94 -5.60 22.91 18.53
CA LYS A 94 -5.52 21.46 18.73
C LYS A 94 -6.85 20.75 18.46
N ASN A 95 -7.95 21.28 18.99
CA ASN A 95 -9.28 20.70 18.77
C ASN A 95 -9.66 20.73 17.28
N GLY A 96 -9.31 21.81 16.56
CA GLY A 96 -9.51 21.89 15.10
C GLY A 96 -8.67 20.86 14.35
N ALA A 97 -7.40 20.72 14.73
CA ALA A 97 -6.50 19.72 14.17
C ALA A 97 -6.98 18.28 14.41
N GLU A 98 -7.49 17.99 15.62
CA GLU A 98 -8.03 16.67 15.98
C GLU A 98 -9.25 16.29 15.13
N LEU A 99 -10.16 17.25 14.86
CA LEU A 99 -11.31 16.99 14.00
C LEU A 99 -10.89 16.67 12.56
N LEU A 100 -9.89 17.38 12.03
CA LEU A 100 -9.31 17.12 10.71
C LEU A 100 -8.58 15.78 10.68
N ASP A 101 -7.78 15.49 11.70
CA ASP A 101 -7.02 14.25 11.84
C ASP A 101 -7.94 13.02 11.83
N ARG A 102 -8.99 13.06 12.65
CA ARG A 102 -9.98 11.99 12.71
C ARG A 102 -10.69 11.79 11.36
N LEU A 103 -11.12 12.87 10.72
CA LEU A 103 -11.77 12.79 9.41
C LEU A 103 -10.83 12.20 8.35
N LEU A 104 -9.55 12.60 8.33
CA LEU A 104 -8.58 12.05 7.38
C LEU A 104 -8.33 10.56 7.64
N LYS A 105 -8.30 10.13 8.91
CA LYS A 105 -8.19 8.70 9.27
C LYS A 105 -9.40 7.91 8.76
N ASP A 106 -10.61 8.44 8.94
CA ASP A 106 -11.84 7.83 8.42
C ASP A 106 -11.78 7.72 6.89
N ILE A 107 -11.36 8.77 6.18
CA ILE A 107 -11.23 8.77 4.72
C ILE A 107 -10.18 7.75 4.25
N VAL A 108 -9.03 7.68 4.93
CA VAL A 108 -7.97 6.70 4.61
C VAL A 108 -8.50 5.27 4.79
N ALA A 109 -9.15 4.98 5.92
CA ALA A 109 -9.72 3.67 6.20
C ALA A 109 -10.77 3.26 5.17
N GLU A 110 -11.59 4.21 4.69
CA GLU A 110 -12.66 3.93 3.73
C GLU A 110 -12.19 3.84 2.27
N THR A 111 -11.18 4.64 1.88
CA THR A 111 -10.95 4.94 0.45
C THR A 111 -9.52 4.78 -0.03
N ALA A 112 -8.52 4.66 0.85
CA ALA A 112 -7.11 4.67 0.45
C ALA A 112 -6.73 3.55 -0.53
N SER A 113 -7.37 2.38 -0.42
CA SER A 113 -7.05 1.22 -1.25
C SER A 113 -7.81 1.16 -2.58
N VAL A 114 -8.87 1.96 -2.76
CA VAL A 114 -9.80 1.81 -3.90
C VAL A 114 -9.99 3.08 -4.72
N TYR A 115 -9.75 4.26 -4.13
CA TYR A 115 -10.11 5.51 -4.77
C TYR A 115 -9.09 5.91 -5.85
N VAL A 116 -9.61 6.19 -7.04
CA VAL A 116 -8.89 6.75 -8.17
C VAL A 116 -9.33 8.21 -8.33
N PRO A 117 -8.40 9.19 -8.37
CA PRO A 117 -8.74 10.59 -8.54
C PRO A 117 -9.55 10.84 -9.79
N GLN A 118 -10.57 11.69 -9.68
CA GLN A 118 -11.36 12.10 -10.85
C GLN A 118 -10.59 13.09 -11.73
N PHE A 119 -9.62 13.81 -11.14
CA PHE A 119 -8.81 14.83 -11.81
C PHE A 119 -7.32 14.51 -11.67
N PRO A 120 -6.78 13.56 -12.48
CA PRO A 120 -5.38 13.13 -12.39
C PRO A 120 -4.37 14.26 -12.68
N GLU A 121 -4.81 15.36 -13.31
CA GLU A 121 -4.00 16.56 -13.55
C GLU A 121 -3.56 17.25 -12.24
N THR A 122 -4.20 16.94 -11.10
CA THR A 122 -3.84 17.45 -9.78
C THR A 122 -2.69 16.68 -9.12
N GLU A 123 -2.35 15.49 -9.63
CA GLU A 123 -1.16 14.75 -9.19
C GLU A 123 0.08 15.42 -9.81
N LYS A 124 0.96 15.96 -8.96
CA LYS A 124 2.28 16.48 -9.39
C LYS A 124 3.26 15.37 -9.83
N ALA A 125 2.80 14.16 -10.06
CA ALA A 125 3.63 13.04 -10.49
C ALA A 125 3.84 13.07 -12.01
N ASP A 126 5.10 12.87 -12.42
CA ASP A 126 5.63 13.05 -13.77
C ASP A 126 4.69 12.65 -14.92
N ARG A 127 4.43 13.64 -15.79
CA ARG A 127 3.52 13.61 -16.96
C ARG A 127 3.82 12.55 -18.03
N GLU A 128 4.79 11.65 -17.85
CA GLU A 128 5.26 10.75 -18.90
C GLU A 128 4.96 9.25 -18.67
N GLN A 129 4.30 8.84 -17.58
CA GLN A 129 4.09 7.42 -17.25
C GLN A 129 2.64 6.98 -16.93
N MET A 130 1.59 7.68 -17.38
CA MET A 130 0.21 7.22 -17.11
C MET A 130 -0.32 6.27 -18.20
N LYS A 131 -0.05 4.97 -18.05
CA LYS A 131 -0.81 3.90 -18.74
C LYS A 131 -1.89 3.25 -17.86
N ASN A 132 -1.91 3.50 -16.55
CA ASN A 132 -2.90 2.97 -15.61
C ASN A 132 -3.43 4.07 -14.68
N PRO A 133 -4.70 4.00 -14.24
CA PRO A 133 -5.23 4.91 -13.22
C PRO A 133 -4.48 4.71 -11.90
N GLN A 134 -3.78 5.75 -11.44
CA GLN A 134 -3.11 5.76 -10.15
C GLN A 134 -4.15 6.01 -9.04
N LYS A 135 -3.99 5.35 -7.88
CA LYS A 135 -4.83 5.58 -6.70
C LYS A 135 -4.43 6.89 -6.04
N ALA A 136 -5.40 7.59 -5.45
CA ALA A 136 -5.16 8.90 -4.82
C ALA A 136 -4.18 8.80 -3.64
N PHE A 137 -4.24 7.70 -2.89
CA PHE A 137 -3.25 7.40 -1.86
C PHE A 137 -2.29 6.32 -2.35
N SER A 138 -1.00 6.54 -2.10
CA SER A 138 0.04 5.55 -2.37
C SER A 138 0.94 5.42 -1.16
N LEU A 139 0.87 4.24 -0.52
CA LEU A 139 1.73 3.92 0.60
C LEU A 139 3.22 4.06 0.22
N ALA A 140 3.61 3.57 -0.96
CA ALA A 140 4.98 3.71 -1.47
C ALA A 140 5.48 5.16 -1.52
N HIS A 141 4.61 6.12 -1.88
CA HIS A 141 4.95 7.54 -1.89
C HIS A 141 4.98 8.15 -0.47
N PHE A 142 4.24 7.59 0.48
CA PHE A 142 4.20 8.05 1.87
C PHE A 142 5.38 7.54 2.71
N ILE A 143 5.84 6.30 2.48
CA ILE A 143 6.87 5.65 3.30
C ILE A 143 8.18 6.45 3.44
N PRO A 144 8.73 7.10 2.39
CA PRO A 144 9.91 7.96 2.56
C PRO A 144 9.70 9.08 3.57
N LEU A 145 8.53 9.74 3.56
CA LEU A 145 8.19 10.77 4.55
C LEU A 145 8.09 10.17 5.96
N LEU A 146 7.46 9.01 6.10
CA LEU A 146 7.34 8.33 7.40
C LEU A 146 8.72 7.96 7.96
N LYS A 147 9.59 7.38 7.13
CA LYS A 147 10.96 7.00 7.48
C LYS A 147 11.78 8.18 8.00
N ASP A 148 11.66 9.35 7.37
CA ASP A 148 12.35 10.55 7.82
C ASP A 148 11.77 11.09 9.15
N ARG A 149 10.45 10.93 9.36
CA ARG A 149 9.74 11.48 10.53
C ARG A 149 9.73 10.57 11.75
N ILE A 150 10.01 9.28 11.61
CA ILE A 150 9.96 8.32 12.74
C ILE A 150 11.00 8.59 13.85
N TYR A 151 11.96 9.50 13.61
CA TYR A 151 13.00 9.86 14.58
C TYR A 151 12.76 11.19 15.31
N VAL A 152 11.54 11.73 15.25
CA VAL A 152 11.17 12.95 15.99
C VAL A 152 11.38 12.79 17.50
N LEU A 153 11.67 13.90 18.19
CA LEU A 153 11.91 13.91 19.63
C LEU A 153 10.65 14.11 20.46
N SER A 154 9.65 14.82 19.90
CA SER A 154 8.43 15.21 20.61
C SER A 154 7.54 13.98 20.89
N PRO A 155 7.25 13.64 22.17
CA PRO A 155 6.38 12.51 22.50
C PRO A 155 4.99 12.63 21.88
N PHE A 156 4.45 13.84 21.78
CA PHE A 156 3.18 14.12 21.10
C PHE A 156 3.21 13.69 19.64
N THR A 157 4.29 14.01 18.92
CA THR A 157 4.45 13.62 17.52
C THR A 157 4.69 12.12 17.40
N ARG A 158 5.36 11.49 18.36
CA ARG A 158 5.50 10.02 18.40
C ARG A 158 4.14 9.33 18.54
N SER A 159 3.30 9.76 19.49
CA SER A 159 1.91 9.28 19.60
C SER A 159 1.11 9.49 18.32
N TYR A 160 1.26 10.65 17.67
CA TYR A 160 0.63 10.95 16.39
C TYR A 160 1.06 9.94 15.32
N LEU A 161 2.36 9.68 15.17
CA LEU A 161 2.90 8.73 14.20
C LEU A 161 2.41 7.31 14.47
N VAL A 162 2.48 6.84 15.73
CA VAL A 162 1.97 5.51 16.11
C VAL A 162 0.48 5.40 15.76
N SER A 163 -0.33 6.41 16.08
CA SER A 163 -1.76 6.41 15.76
C SER A 163 -2.04 6.35 14.25
N TRP A 164 -1.24 7.02 13.42
CA TRP A 164 -1.39 6.95 11.97
C TRP A 164 -0.92 5.63 11.38
N ILE A 165 0.19 5.08 11.90
CA ILE A 165 0.66 3.75 11.50
C ILE A 165 -0.41 2.70 11.81
N THR A 166 -1.05 2.75 12.98
CA THR A 166 -2.18 1.86 13.33
C THR A 166 -3.35 1.98 12.35
N VAL A 167 -3.70 3.19 11.90
CA VAL A 167 -4.78 3.37 10.91
C VAL A 167 -4.40 2.80 9.55
N LEU A 168 -3.17 3.05 9.09
CA LEU A 168 -2.68 2.49 7.82
C LEU A 168 -2.62 0.97 7.86
N ASP A 169 -2.20 0.40 8.98
CA ASP A 169 -2.16 -1.04 9.22
C ASP A 169 -3.55 -1.70 9.19
N SER A 170 -4.57 -0.98 9.68
CA SER A 170 -5.95 -1.47 9.69
C SER A 170 -6.59 -1.61 8.30
N VAL A 171 -5.90 -1.18 7.22
CA VAL A 171 -6.35 -1.32 5.83
C VAL A 171 -5.52 -2.42 5.15
N PRO A 172 -6.01 -3.68 5.08
CA PRO A 172 -5.22 -4.82 4.63
C PRO A 172 -4.69 -4.67 3.19
N GLU A 173 -5.44 -4.00 2.31
CA GLU A 173 -5.05 -3.79 0.91
C GLU A 173 -3.90 -2.78 0.74
N LEU A 174 -3.47 -2.08 1.80
CA LEU A 174 -2.26 -1.25 1.75
C LEU A 174 -0.99 -2.08 1.92
N GLU A 175 -1.09 -3.30 2.47
CA GLU A 175 0.03 -4.23 2.67
C GLU A 175 1.20 -3.57 3.45
N LEU A 176 0.89 -2.90 4.56
CA LEU A 176 1.86 -2.08 5.31
C LEU A 176 3.10 -2.89 5.78
N ILE A 177 2.91 -4.16 6.14
CA ILE A 177 3.98 -5.08 6.53
C ILE A 177 5.11 -5.16 5.50
N SER A 178 4.82 -5.01 4.21
CA SER A 178 5.86 -5.01 3.17
C SER A 178 6.84 -3.84 3.27
N TYR A 179 6.47 -2.78 4.00
CA TYR A 179 7.32 -1.61 4.24
C TYR A 179 7.85 -1.54 5.67
N LEU A 180 7.53 -2.53 6.52
CA LEU A 180 7.94 -2.53 7.93
C LEU A 180 9.45 -2.24 8.15
N PRO A 181 10.39 -2.80 7.37
CA PRO A 181 11.82 -2.50 7.56
C PRO A 181 12.17 -1.01 7.49
N GLU A 182 11.41 -0.21 6.73
CA GLU A 182 11.72 1.21 6.50
C GLU A 182 11.54 2.08 7.75
N PHE A 183 10.73 1.65 8.72
CA PHE A 183 10.41 2.42 9.92
C PHE A 183 10.50 1.63 11.24
N LEU A 184 10.78 0.32 11.19
CA LEU A 184 10.85 -0.56 12.36
C LEU A 184 11.86 -0.07 13.41
N ASP A 185 13.07 0.34 13.00
CA ASP A 185 14.08 0.88 13.92
C ASP A 185 13.56 2.06 14.75
N GLY A 186 12.80 2.96 14.12
CA GLY A 186 12.17 4.08 14.82
C GLY A 186 11.15 3.65 15.87
N LEU A 187 10.31 2.65 15.55
CA LEU A 187 9.35 2.09 16.50
C LEU A 187 10.05 1.39 17.68
N LEU A 188 11.14 0.66 17.43
CA LEU A 188 11.91 0.03 18.51
C LEU A 188 12.45 1.08 19.50
N LYS A 189 12.87 2.25 19.01
CA LYS A 189 13.29 3.38 19.87
C LYS A 189 12.14 3.92 20.72
N TYR A 190 10.90 3.88 20.23
CA TYR A 190 9.72 4.32 21.00
C TYR A 190 9.38 3.39 22.17
N LEU A 191 9.85 2.13 22.18
CA LEU A 191 9.72 1.26 23.35
C LEU A 191 10.49 1.77 24.57
N SER A 192 11.49 2.65 24.35
CA SER A 192 12.24 3.32 25.41
C SER A 192 11.83 4.78 25.61
N ASP A 193 10.67 5.19 25.08
CA ASP A 193 10.18 6.56 25.21
C ASP A 193 9.95 6.93 26.69
N PRO A 194 10.29 8.14 27.15
CA PRO A 194 9.98 8.56 28.53
C PRO A 194 8.47 8.59 28.84
N THR A 195 7.62 8.85 27.84
CA THR A 195 6.16 8.89 27.97
C THR A 195 5.58 7.48 27.90
N GLU A 196 4.90 7.06 28.98
CA GLU A 196 4.33 5.72 29.10
C GLU A 196 3.30 5.40 28.02
N ASP A 197 2.41 6.33 27.70
CA ASP A 197 1.40 6.14 26.67
C ASP A 197 2.02 5.86 25.29
N VAL A 198 3.16 6.49 24.97
CA VAL A 198 3.89 6.23 23.72
C VAL A 198 4.42 4.79 23.72
N ARG A 199 5.03 4.35 24.83
CA ARG A 199 5.54 2.97 24.96
C ARG A 199 4.43 1.95 24.80
N ILE A 200 3.31 2.11 25.52
CA ILE A 200 2.17 1.18 25.49
C ILE A 200 1.56 1.13 24.09
N ALA A 201 1.33 2.27 23.45
CA ALA A 201 0.77 2.31 22.10
C ALA A 201 1.71 1.63 21.09
N THR A 202 3.02 1.84 21.22
CA THR A 202 4.03 1.21 20.37
C THR A 202 4.10 -0.30 20.59
N GLU A 203 4.07 -0.76 21.84
CA GLU A 203 4.07 -2.20 22.16
C GLU A 203 2.87 -2.91 21.54
N ASN A 204 1.66 -2.32 21.68
CA ASN A 204 0.46 -2.86 21.08
C ASN A 204 0.55 -2.94 19.55
N LEU A 205 1.08 -1.89 18.91
CA LEU A 205 1.28 -1.86 17.46
C LEU A 205 2.27 -2.95 17.00
N LEU A 206 3.41 -3.11 17.67
CA LEU A 206 4.41 -4.13 17.33
C LEU A 206 3.87 -5.56 17.58
N ALA A 207 3.07 -5.76 18.63
CA ALA A 207 2.41 -7.03 18.88
C ALA A 207 1.44 -7.40 17.75
N GLU A 208 0.73 -6.40 17.21
CA GLU A 208 -0.18 -6.58 16.08
C GLU A 208 0.57 -6.92 14.78
N PHE A 209 1.65 -6.20 14.45
CA PHE A 209 2.51 -6.57 13.32
C PHE A 209 3.06 -8.00 13.46
N LEU A 210 3.47 -8.42 14.66
CA LEU A 210 3.94 -9.79 14.88
C LEU A 210 2.83 -10.83 14.66
N ARG A 211 1.59 -10.52 15.07
CA ARG A 211 0.41 -11.35 14.82
C ARG A 211 0.17 -11.48 13.31
N GLU A 212 0.16 -10.35 12.60
CA GLU A 212 -0.08 -10.30 11.16
C GLU A 212 1.01 -11.05 10.37
N ILE A 213 2.30 -10.83 10.69
CA ILE A 213 3.42 -11.55 10.06
C ILE A 213 3.23 -13.07 10.19
N ARG A 214 2.83 -13.55 11.38
CA ARG A 214 2.58 -14.99 11.61
C ARG A 214 1.41 -15.50 10.76
N GLU A 215 0.34 -14.73 10.68
CA GLU A 215 -0.84 -15.07 9.87
C GLU A 215 -0.51 -15.12 8.38
N ILE A 216 0.17 -14.10 7.87
CA ILE A 216 0.67 -14.04 6.49
C ILE A 216 1.56 -15.25 6.19
N THR A 217 2.54 -15.54 7.06
CA THR A 217 3.44 -16.69 6.89
C THR A 217 2.67 -18.01 6.82
N MET A 218 1.67 -18.18 7.68
CA MET A 218 0.86 -19.40 7.72
C MET A 218 0.04 -19.56 6.44
N VAL A 219 -0.59 -18.48 5.95
CA VAL A 219 -1.36 -18.47 4.71
C VAL A 219 -0.45 -18.78 3.51
N GLN A 220 0.71 -18.15 3.43
CA GLN A 220 1.70 -18.37 2.36
C GLN A 220 2.16 -19.83 2.33
N ARG A 221 2.55 -20.39 3.48
CA ARG A 221 2.97 -21.79 3.58
C ARG A 221 1.86 -22.76 3.18
N TYR A 222 0.64 -22.55 3.66
CA TYR A 222 -0.50 -23.40 3.30
C TYR A 222 -0.75 -23.36 1.78
N HIS A 223 -0.68 -22.17 1.17
CA HIS A 223 -0.85 -22.00 -0.27
C HIS A 223 0.27 -22.69 -1.07
N GLU A 224 1.53 -22.57 -0.62
CA GLU A 224 2.67 -23.28 -1.22
C GLU A 224 2.52 -24.81 -1.14
N ASP A 225 2.10 -25.35 0.01
CA ASP A 225 1.86 -26.78 0.20
C ASP A 225 0.73 -27.28 -0.71
N GLN A 226 -0.35 -26.50 -0.89
CA GLN A 226 -1.44 -26.82 -1.83
C GLN A 226 -0.95 -26.84 -3.29
N LEU A 227 -0.16 -25.84 -3.70
CA LEU A 227 0.42 -25.80 -5.04
C LEU A 227 1.38 -26.97 -5.29
N LYS A 228 2.18 -27.34 -4.29
CA LYS A 228 3.07 -28.49 -4.36
C LYS A 228 2.29 -29.80 -4.51
N ALA A 229 1.24 -30.00 -3.70
CA ALA A 229 0.39 -31.17 -3.79
C ALA A 229 -0.34 -31.28 -5.15
N LYS A 230 -0.84 -30.15 -5.70
CA LYS A 230 -1.45 -30.11 -7.04
C LYS A 230 -0.45 -30.51 -8.12
N ARG A 231 0.79 -29.99 -8.08
CA ARG A 231 1.86 -30.34 -9.02
C ARG A 231 2.27 -31.82 -8.92
N GLU A 232 2.38 -32.36 -7.71
CA GLU A 232 2.69 -33.77 -7.48
C GLU A 232 1.59 -34.67 -8.04
N ALA A 233 0.31 -34.36 -7.79
CA ALA A 233 -0.82 -35.11 -8.32
C ALA A 233 -0.91 -35.07 -9.86
N GLU A 234 -0.62 -33.90 -10.47
CA GLU A 234 -0.57 -33.76 -11.94
C GLU A 234 0.57 -34.58 -12.56
N SER A 235 1.74 -34.59 -11.92
CA SER A 235 2.89 -35.43 -12.33
C SER A 235 2.59 -36.93 -12.20
N GLU A 236 1.90 -37.36 -11.14
CA GLU A 236 1.43 -38.74 -10.98
C GLU A 236 0.40 -39.15 -12.03
N LEU A 237 -0.50 -38.24 -12.44
CA LEU A 237 -1.45 -38.50 -13.52
C LEU A 237 -0.78 -38.62 -14.90
N GLN A 238 0.23 -37.78 -15.18
CA GLN A 238 1.00 -37.84 -16.43
C GLN A 238 1.85 -39.11 -16.52
N THR A 239 2.51 -39.51 -15.44
CA THR A 239 3.28 -40.77 -15.41
C THR A 239 2.39 -42.00 -15.61
N ARG A 240 1.20 -42.04 -15.01
CA ARG A 240 0.22 -43.12 -15.25
C ARG A 240 -0.30 -43.17 -16.68
N ARG A 241 -0.46 -42.02 -17.35
CA ARG A 241 -0.85 -41.98 -18.78
C ARG A 241 0.27 -42.44 -19.71
N GLY A 242 1.53 -42.10 -19.41
CA GLY A 242 2.69 -42.50 -20.21
C GLY A 242 3.02 -43.99 -20.17
N ASP A 243 2.63 -44.70 -19.10
CA ASP A 243 2.81 -46.15 -18.98
C ASP A 243 1.69 -46.95 -19.68
N GLY A 244 0.47 -46.41 -19.74
CA GLY A 244 -0.68 -47.04 -20.40
C GLY A 244 -0.58 -47.13 -21.93
N ASP A 245 0.20 -46.26 -22.58
CA ASP A 245 0.40 -46.27 -24.04
C ASP A 245 1.51 -47.23 -24.50
N LYS A 246 2.32 -47.79 -23.58
CA LYS A 246 3.36 -48.79 -23.93
C LYS A 246 2.85 -50.24 -24.00
N GLU A 247 1.66 -50.53 -23.48
CA GLU A 247 1.10 -51.89 -23.42
C GLU A 247 0.22 -52.29 -24.61
N LYS A 248 0.06 -51.45 -25.65
CA LYS A 248 -0.72 -51.79 -26.86
C LYS A 248 0.08 -51.71 -28.15
N LEU A 249 0.96 -52.70 -28.35
CA LEU A 249 1.43 -53.11 -29.67
C LEU A 249 1.12 -54.60 -29.84
N PRO A 250 0.17 -55.01 -30.71
CA PRO A 250 0.07 -56.39 -31.12
C PRO A 250 0.96 -56.64 -32.34
N ASP A 251 1.87 -57.59 -32.17
CA ASP A 251 2.69 -58.22 -33.19
C ASP A 251 1.82 -59.23 -33.98
N ILE A 252 1.63 -59.04 -35.29
CA ILE A 252 0.98 -60.06 -36.15
C ILE A 252 1.77 -60.19 -37.46
N THR A 253 2.60 -61.24 -37.50
CA THR A 253 3.17 -61.82 -38.72
C THR A 253 2.13 -62.62 -39.52
N MET A 254 2.22 -62.46 -40.84
CA MET A 254 1.52 -63.12 -41.96
C MET A 254 1.26 -64.64 -41.83
N THR A 255 0.13 -65.17 -42.34
CA THR A 255 0.05 -66.13 -43.48
C THR A 255 -1.35 -66.77 -43.73
N THR A 256 -1.69 -66.93 -45.03
CA THR A 256 -2.65 -67.84 -45.73
C THR A 256 -4.17 -67.61 -45.62
N SER A 257 -4.86 -67.15 -46.70
CA SER A 257 -5.61 -67.91 -47.76
C SER A 257 -6.93 -68.53 -47.26
N GLU A 258 -8.14 -68.43 -47.84
CA GLU A 258 -8.64 -68.19 -49.21
C GLU A 258 -10.21 -68.10 -49.18
N ARG A 259 -10.84 -67.41 -50.16
CA ARG A 259 -12.28 -67.52 -50.62
C ARG A 259 -13.42 -67.03 -49.67
N ALA A 260 -14.51 -66.37 -50.09
CA ALA A 260 -15.13 -66.19 -51.40
C ALA A 260 -16.06 -64.94 -51.48
N THR A 261 -16.13 -64.40 -52.70
CA THR A 261 -17.14 -63.55 -53.38
C THR A 261 -18.57 -63.48 -52.82
N PHE A 262 -19.16 -62.26 -52.76
CA PHE A 262 -20.42 -61.87 -53.43
C PHE A 262 -20.68 -60.33 -53.30
N ILE A 263 -20.88 -59.66 -54.43
CA ILE A 263 -21.46 -58.29 -54.62
C ILE A 263 -22.72 -58.51 -55.51
N PRO A 264 -23.85 -57.77 -55.37
CA PRO A 264 -24.09 -56.49 -56.09
C PRO A 264 -24.73 -55.39 -55.20
N GLU A 265 -24.20 -54.15 -55.19
CA GLU A 265 -24.55 -52.97 -56.03
C GLU A 265 -25.83 -52.24 -55.60
N HIS A 266 -25.71 -50.97 -55.14
CA HIS A 266 -26.08 -49.79 -55.96
C HIS A 266 -25.54 -48.47 -55.35
N ASP A 267 -24.76 -47.75 -56.16
CA ASP A 267 -24.49 -46.30 -56.30
C ASP A 267 -24.63 -45.32 -55.11
N ASP A 268 -23.54 -44.62 -54.75
CA ASP A 268 -23.10 -43.42 -55.50
C ASP A 268 -21.62 -43.05 -55.17
N LEU A 269 -20.86 -42.76 -56.22
CA LEU A 269 -19.47 -42.27 -56.29
C LEU A 269 -19.46 -40.74 -55.99
N SER A 270 -18.41 -40.03 -55.56
CA SER A 270 -16.95 -40.12 -55.66
C SER A 270 -16.34 -38.98 -54.82
N ASP A 271 -15.30 -39.25 -54.02
CA ASP A 271 -14.30 -38.26 -53.59
C ASP A 271 -12.94 -38.76 -54.09
N ASP A 272 -12.25 -37.94 -54.90
CA ASP A 272 -10.89 -38.19 -55.38
C ASP A 272 -10.00 -36.96 -55.14
N GLU A 273 -8.73 -37.25 -54.90
CA GLU A 273 -7.66 -36.47 -54.28
C GLU A 273 -7.25 -35.17 -55.02
N SER A 274 -6.68 -34.22 -54.28
CA SER A 274 -5.32 -33.70 -54.59
C SER A 274 -4.74 -32.76 -53.53
N THR A 275 -3.72 -33.27 -52.83
CA THR A 275 -2.38 -32.69 -52.59
C THR A 275 -2.20 -31.21 -52.16
N THR A 276 -1.63 -30.97 -50.96
CA THR A 276 -0.24 -30.49 -50.70
C THR A 276 -0.09 -29.84 -49.30
N PRO A 277 1.12 -29.81 -48.71
CA PRO A 277 1.36 -29.68 -47.27
C PRO A 277 1.53 -28.23 -46.83
N VAL A 278 1.06 -27.89 -45.62
CA VAL A 278 1.32 -26.56 -45.03
C VAL A 278 1.69 -26.69 -43.55
N ASP A 279 2.97 -26.45 -43.33
CA ASP A 279 3.66 -25.81 -42.20
C ASP A 279 3.06 -25.86 -40.79
N GLU A 280 3.90 -26.42 -39.93
CA GLU A 280 4.04 -26.12 -38.50
C GLU A 280 3.86 -24.63 -38.20
N LYS A 281 2.74 -24.30 -37.55
CA LYS A 281 2.69 -23.17 -36.64
C LYS A 281 2.19 -23.66 -35.29
N GLU A 282 3.12 -23.65 -34.34
CA GLU A 282 2.87 -23.70 -32.91
C GLU A 282 1.67 -22.80 -32.58
N LYS A 283 0.52 -23.41 -32.29
CA LYS A 283 -0.50 -22.73 -31.51
C LYS A 283 0.02 -22.74 -30.09
N GLU A 284 0.61 -21.62 -29.68
CA GLU A 284 0.70 -21.26 -28.27
C GLU A 284 -0.69 -21.46 -27.68
N VAL A 285 -0.80 -22.45 -26.81
CA VAL A 285 -1.98 -22.64 -25.98
C VAL A 285 -1.96 -21.45 -25.03
N GLU A 286 -2.72 -20.40 -25.34
CA GLU A 286 -3.04 -19.36 -24.37
C GLU A 286 -3.54 -20.06 -23.10
N PRO A 287 -2.93 -19.81 -21.93
CA PRO A 287 -3.38 -20.44 -20.70
C PRO A 287 -4.82 -19.98 -20.44
N ASP A 288 -5.72 -20.94 -20.30
CA ASP A 288 -7.12 -20.74 -19.98
C ASP A 288 -7.25 -19.90 -18.69
N ASP A 289 -7.59 -18.61 -18.86
CA ASP A 289 -7.76 -17.57 -17.81
C ASP A 289 -8.92 -17.85 -16.82
N ARG A 290 -9.35 -19.12 -16.69
CA ARG A 290 -10.51 -19.55 -15.89
C ARG A 290 -10.15 -20.14 -14.53
N GLU A 291 -8.88 -20.22 -14.18
CA GLU A 291 -8.41 -20.45 -12.79
C GLU A 291 -7.79 -19.17 -12.22
N ARG A 292 -8.54 -18.06 -12.20
CA ARG A 292 -8.21 -16.98 -11.26
C ARG A 292 -8.50 -17.52 -9.86
N GLY A 293 -7.50 -18.16 -9.27
CA GLY A 293 -7.54 -18.67 -7.91
C GLY A 293 -8.09 -17.59 -6.99
N THR A 294 -8.97 -18.00 -6.07
CA THR A 294 -9.53 -17.15 -5.03
C THR A 294 -8.40 -16.33 -4.41
N TRP A 295 -8.37 -15.02 -4.66
CA TRP A 295 -7.37 -14.14 -4.03
C TRP A 295 -7.67 -14.13 -2.54
N PHE A 296 -6.70 -14.57 -1.73
CA PHE A 296 -6.79 -14.47 -0.28
C PHE A 296 -5.90 -13.32 0.20
N PRO A 297 -6.42 -12.45 1.09
CA PRO A 297 -5.61 -11.44 1.77
C PRO A 297 -4.34 -12.06 2.37
N GLY A 298 -3.19 -11.39 2.22
CA GLY A 298 -1.91 -11.84 2.75
C GLY A 298 -1.01 -12.66 1.79
N ILE A 299 -1.56 -13.28 0.73
CA ILE A 299 -0.73 -14.05 -0.22
C ILE A 299 0.26 -13.17 -0.99
N GLY A 300 -0.15 -11.94 -1.33
CA GLY A 300 0.67 -10.99 -2.09
C GLY A 300 1.73 -10.24 -1.27
N VAL A 301 1.63 -10.30 0.07
CA VAL A 301 2.45 -9.48 0.97
C VAL A 301 3.88 -10.02 1.01
N ARG A 302 4.84 -9.21 0.58
CA ARG A 302 6.27 -9.58 0.67
C ARG A 302 6.83 -9.14 2.00
N ILE A 303 7.35 -10.10 2.78
CA ILE A 303 7.98 -9.82 4.07
C ILE A 303 9.49 -9.97 3.91
N ASP A 304 10.24 -8.88 4.12
CA ASP A 304 11.70 -8.92 4.13
C ASP A 304 12.22 -9.32 5.52
N TYR A 305 12.20 -10.63 5.79
CA TYR A 305 12.72 -11.18 7.03
C TYR A 305 14.20 -10.85 7.27
N ALA A 306 15.00 -10.73 6.20
CA ALA A 306 16.42 -10.47 6.34
C ALA A 306 16.66 -9.07 6.91
N SER A 307 16.02 -8.05 6.31
CA SER A 307 16.12 -6.67 6.80
C SER A 307 15.53 -6.52 8.20
N ILE A 308 14.39 -7.17 8.51
CA ILE A 308 13.81 -7.14 9.86
C ILE A 308 14.78 -7.72 10.90
N VAL A 309 15.36 -8.90 10.62
CA VAL A 309 16.30 -9.55 11.54
C VAL A 309 17.57 -8.73 11.71
N GLU A 310 18.09 -8.12 10.63
CA GLU A 310 19.25 -7.24 10.70
C GLU A 310 19.00 -6.04 11.62
N ILE A 311 17.86 -5.37 11.49
CA ILE A 311 17.46 -4.26 12.37
C ILE A 311 17.41 -4.72 13.83
N LEU A 312 16.83 -5.89 14.11
CA LEU A 312 16.74 -6.43 15.47
C LEU A 312 18.12 -6.78 16.05
N ILE A 313 19.03 -7.33 15.24
CA ILE A 313 20.41 -7.61 15.66
C ILE A 313 21.14 -6.32 16.00
N GLN A 314 21.00 -5.28 15.18
CA GLN A 314 21.61 -3.98 15.44
C GLN A 314 21.19 -3.38 16.80
N GLN A 315 19.93 -3.57 17.23
CA GLN A 315 19.49 -3.14 18.56
C GLN A 315 20.13 -3.91 19.72
N LEU A 316 20.58 -5.16 19.49
CA LEU A 316 21.25 -5.97 20.52
C LEU A 316 22.73 -5.61 20.65
N ASP A 317 23.37 -5.19 19.55
CA ASP A 317 24.78 -4.84 19.48
C ASP A 317 25.08 -3.43 20.03
N ASP A 318 24.09 -2.54 20.07
CA ASP A 318 24.15 -1.18 20.67
C ASP A 318 24.18 -1.21 22.22
N GLN A 319 24.94 -2.14 22.82
CA GLN A 319 25.28 -2.08 24.23
C GLN A 319 26.27 -0.91 24.48
N PRO A 320 25.96 0.05 25.37
CA PRO A 320 26.87 1.15 25.72
C PRO A 320 28.17 0.68 26.39
N GLU A 321 28.32 -0.62 26.67
CA GLU A 321 29.48 -1.20 27.35
C GLU A 321 30.79 -1.07 26.56
N ARG A 322 30.76 -0.89 25.22
CA ARG A 322 31.99 -0.62 24.45
C ARG A 322 32.57 0.76 24.67
N MET A 323 31.76 1.78 24.96
CA MET A 323 32.29 3.12 25.29
C MET A 323 32.91 3.17 26.69
N TYR A 324 32.40 2.39 27.65
CA TYR A 324 32.98 2.32 28.98
C TYR A 324 34.26 1.48 29.01
N PHE A 325 34.37 0.41 28.21
CA PHE A 325 35.60 -0.37 28.13
C PHE A 325 36.76 0.41 27.49
N ASP A 326 36.53 1.14 26.40
CA ASP A 326 37.60 1.92 25.77
C ASP A 326 38.03 3.13 26.63
N HIS A 327 37.10 3.75 27.36
CA HIS A 327 37.43 4.84 28.27
C HIS A 327 38.17 4.36 29.53
N ILE A 328 37.84 3.17 30.06
CA ILE A 328 38.56 2.56 31.18
C ILE A 328 39.95 2.08 30.76
N ILE A 329 40.11 1.54 29.54
CA ILE A 329 41.43 1.14 29.01
C ILE A 329 42.31 2.38 28.76
N GLN A 330 41.75 3.50 28.28
CA GLN A 330 42.50 4.77 28.17
C GLN A 330 42.85 5.39 29.54
N LEU A 331 42.02 5.22 30.57
CA LEU A 331 42.26 5.78 31.90
C LEU A 331 43.18 4.92 32.78
N TYR A 332 43.26 3.60 32.55
CA TYR A 332 43.98 2.68 33.42
C TYR A 332 45.08 1.84 32.76
N GLY A 333 45.43 2.13 31.50
CA GLY A 333 46.68 1.74 30.84
C GLY A 333 47.31 0.41 31.30
N TYR A 334 46.90 -0.67 30.65
CA TYR A 334 47.67 -1.93 30.61
C TYR A 334 48.27 -2.12 29.23
#